data_AF-A0ABD7LHR3-F1
#
_entry.id   AF-A0ABD7LHR3-F1
#
_cell.length_a   1.000
_cell.length_b   1.000
_cell.length_c   1.000
_cell.angle_alpha   90.00
_cell.angle_beta   90.00
_cell.angle_gamma   90.00
#
_symmetry.space_group_name_H-M   'P 1'
#
loop_
_entity.id
_entity.type
_entity.pdbx_description
1 polymer ?
#
loop_
_entity_poly.entity_id
_entity_poly.type
_entity_poly.pdbx_seq_one_letter_code
_entity_poly.pdbx_strand_id
1 'polypeptide(L)'
;MYRTIPYRGFEIHVELTSSAEDLYDVSFQIKGSQNLVLIGERGSRIRLRNGPFTRRWAYLIAEVAGQAAIDVLLGPPNDDSSAA
;
A
#
# COMPACT_ATOMS: atom_id res chain seq x y z
N MET A 1 11.44 -6.01 9.35
CA MET A 1 12.11 -5.60 8.10
C MET A 1 11.23 -4.59 7.38
N TYR A 2 11.79 -3.68 6.59
CA TYR A 2 11.05 -2.52 6.11
C TYR A 2 11.43 -2.15 4.66
N ARG A 3 10.45 -1.74 3.85
CA ARG A 3 10.66 -1.23 2.49
C ARG A 3 9.64 -0.14 2.16
N THR A 4 10.09 0.93 1.51
CA THR A 4 9.21 1.94 0.91
C THR A 4 9.09 1.68 -0.59
N ILE A 5 7.88 1.81 -1.13
CA ILE A 5 7.60 1.65 -2.56
C ILE A 5 6.84 2.91 -3.05
N PRO A 6 7.41 3.73 -3.93
CA PRO A 6 6.71 4.88 -4.48
C PRO A 6 5.68 4.45 -5.53
N TYR A 7 4.50 5.06 -5.51
CA TYR A 7 3.45 4.81 -6.50
C TYR A 7 2.53 6.03 -6.67
N ARG A 8 2.46 6.58 -7.89
CA ARG A 8 1.58 7.70 -8.28
C ARG A 8 1.62 8.92 -7.33
N GLY A 9 2.80 9.26 -6.83
CA GLY A 9 3.00 10.38 -5.89
C GLY A 9 2.81 10.02 -4.42
N PHE A 10 2.40 8.80 -4.10
CA PHE A 10 2.31 8.26 -2.75
C PHE A 10 3.51 7.35 -2.44
N GLU A 11 3.68 7.06 -1.16
CA GLU A 11 4.65 6.09 -0.63
C GLU A 11 3.89 4.96 0.10
N ILE A 12 4.18 3.72 -0.29
CA ILE A 12 3.70 2.51 0.40
C ILE A 12 4.82 2.03 1.34
N HIS A 13 4.61 2.20 2.63
CA HIS A 13 5.52 1.82 3.70
C HIS A 13 5.21 0.39 4.17
N VAL A 14 5.95 -0.59 3.68
CA VAL A 14 5.76 -2.01 4.00
C VAL A 14 6.62 -2.41 5.19
N GLU A 15 6.00 -3.06 6.18
CA GLU A 15 6.66 -3.65 7.33
C GLU A 15 6.39 -5.16 7.39
N LEU A 16 7.47 -5.93 7.51
CA LEU A 16 7.47 -7.38 7.73
C LEU A 16 7.89 -7.68 9.17
N THR A 17 7.07 -8.47 9.86
CA THR A 17 7.34 -8.99 11.20
C THR A 17 7.59 -10.49 11.08
N SER A 18 8.73 -10.98 11.59
CA SER A 18 9.03 -12.42 11.56
C SER A 18 8.02 -13.18 12.42
N SER A 19 7.43 -14.22 11.85
CA SER A 19 6.42 -15.06 12.52
C SER A 19 6.95 -16.47 12.76
N ALA A 20 7.70 -17.01 11.78
CA ALA A 20 8.47 -18.26 11.89
C ALA A 20 9.72 -18.18 10.99
N GLU A 21 10.49 -19.26 10.90
CA GLU A 21 11.64 -19.34 9.99
C GLU A 21 11.20 -19.06 8.55
N ASP A 22 11.83 -18.04 7.94
CA ASP A 22 11.52 -17.52 6.60
C ASP A 22 10.06 -17.11 6.31
N LEU A 23 9.23 -16.97 7.35
CA LEU A 23 7.82 -16.59 7.26
C LEU A 23 7.54 -15.28 8.01
N TYR A 24 6.80 -14.39 7.35
CA TYR A 24 6.58 -13.03 7.81
C TYR A 24 5.10 -12.65 7.76
N ASP A 25 4.61 -12.10 8.86
CA ASP A 25 3.41 -11.28 8.86
C ASP A 25 3.72 -9.94 8.18
N VAL A 26 2.80 -9.42 7.39
CA VAL A 26 3.01 -8.20 6.61
C VAL A 26 1.94 -7.17 6.86
N SER A 27 2.38 -5.92 6.97
CA SER A 27 1.52 -4.76 7.06
C SER A 27 2.05 -3.63 6.20
N PHE A 28 1.17 -2.74 5.78
CA PHE A 28 1.56 -1.55 5.02
C PHE A 28 0.83 -0.30 5.48
N GLN A 29 1.40 0.86 5.16
CA GLN A 29 0.82 2.17 5.41
C GLN A 29 1.06 3.03 4.17
N ILE A 30 0.10 3.87 3.79
CA ILE A 30 0.25 4.80 2.65
C ILE A 30 0.51 6.21 3.20
N LYS A 31 1.45 6.95 2.62
CA LYS A 31 1.75 8.37 2.91
C LYS A 31 1.90 9.19 1.61
N GLY A 32 1.85 10.53 1.70
CA GLY A 32 1.88 11.46 0.54
C GLY A 32 0.50 11.64 -0.12
N SER A 33 0.25 12.45 -1.17
CA SER A 33 0.93 13.62 -1.72
C SER A 33 0.13 14.90 -1.37
N GLN A 34 0.69 15.77 -0.54
CA GLN A 34 0.31 17.18 -0.27
C GLN A 34 -1.15 17.57 0.05
N ASN A 35 -2.16 16.71 -0.06
CA ASN A 35 -3.58 17.04 0.22
C ASN A 35 -4.38 15.86 0.81
N LEU A 36 -3.78 15.07 1.69
CA LEU A 36 -4.49 13.98 2.39
C LEU A 36 -5.32 14.44 3.61
N VAL A 37 -5.89 15.65 3.56
CA VAL A 37 -6.87 16.10 4.57
C VAL A 37 -8.12 15.20 4.59
N LEU A 38 -8.38 14.46 3.50
CA LEU A 38 -9.49 13.50 3.39
C LEU A 38 -9.23 12.12 4.03
N ILE A 39 -7.97 11.73 4.31
CA ILE A 39 -7.68 10.51 5.10
C ILE A 39 -7.52 10.95 6.55
N GLY A 40 -8.61 11.44 7.12
CA GLY A 40 -8.68 11.85 8.52
C GLY A 40 -8.08 10.77 9.41
N GLU A 41 -7.03 11.11 10.16
CA GLU A 41 -6.44 10.28 11.22
C GLU A 41 -5.99 8.84 10.81
N ARG A 42 -6.03 8.48 9.52
CA ARG A 42 -5.95 7.09 9.02
C ARG A 42 -4.66 6.78 8.25
N GLY A 43 -3.54 7.26 8.77
CA GLY A 43 -2.26 6.57 8.59
C GLY A 43 -2.20 5.23 9.35
N SER A 44 -3.32 4.55 9.60
CA SER A 44 -3.32 3.30 10.36
C SER A 44 -2.66 2.21 9.53
N ARG A 45 -1.64 1.58 10.10
CA ARG A 45 -0.96 0.43 9.48
C ARG A 45 -1.96 -0.70 9.27
N ILE A 46 -2.14 -1.10 8.01
CA ILE A 46 -3.06 -2.16 7.57
C ILE A 46 -2.30 -3.48 7.60
N ARG A 47 -2.73 -4.42 8.44
CA ARG A 47 -2.22 -5.80 8.43
C ARG A 47 -2.90 -6.59 7.30
N LEU A 48 -2.10 -7.20 6.43
CA LEU A 48 -2.63 -8.13 5.43
C LEU A 48 -2.99 -9.46 6.09
N ARG A 49 -4.10 -10.03 5.65
CA ARG A 49 -4.60 -11.33 6.13
C ARG A 49 -4.02 -12.47 5.28
N ASN A 50 -4.24 -13.70 5.74
CA ASN A 50 -3.85 -14.94 5.05
C ASN A 50 -2.32 -15.16 4.94
N GLY A 51 -1.55 -14.54 5.83
CA GLY A 51 -0.13 -14.86 6.05
C GLY A 51 0.05 -15.98 7.10
N PRO A 52 1.29 -16.22 7.54
CA PRO A 52 2.51 -15.51 7.14
C PRO A 52 3.03 -15.93 5.75
N PHE A 53 3.79 -15.05 5.10
CA PHE A 53 4.32 -15.27 3.75
C PHE A 53 5.84 -15.38 3.74
N THR A 54 6.41 -16.03 2.73
CA THR A 54 7.86 -15.91 2.49
C THR A 54 8.23 -14.49 2.12
N ARG A 55 9.47 -14.05 2.40
CA ARG A 55 9.88 -12.64 2.26
C ARG A 55 9.53 -12.02 0.90
N ARG A 56 9.79 -12.72 -0.21
CA ARG A 56 9.51 -12.22 -1.56
C ARG A 56 8.02 -12.04 -1.81
N TRP A 57 7.21 -13.00 -1.36
CA TRP A 57 5.75 -12.92 -1.46
C TRP A 57 5.16 -11.84 -0.56
N ALA A 58 5.70 -11.67 0.65
CA ALA A 58 5.24 -10.65 1.58
C ALA A 58 5.37 -9.24 1.00
N TYR A 59 6.52 -8.93 0.38
CA TYR A 59 6.72 -7.65 -0.30
C TYR A 59 5.83 -7.50 -1.55
N LEU A 60 5.71 -8.53 -2.38
CA LEU A 60 4.89 -8.49 -3.59
C LEU A 60 3.40 -8.23 -3.28
N ILE A 61 2.83 -8.96 -2.32
CA ILE A 61 1.41 -8.81 -1.97
C ILE A 61 1.17 -7.42 -1.35
N ALA A 62 2.09 -6.92 -0.52
CA ALA A 62 1.97 -5.59 0.06
C ALA A 62 2.06 -4.48 -1.00
N GLU A 63 2.92 -4.63 -2.00
CA GLU A 63 3.01 -3.72 -3.13
C GLU A 63 1.70 -3.69 -3.92
N VAL A 64 1.20 -4.85 -4.34
CA VAL A 64 -0.06 -4.95 -5.11
C VAL A 64 -1.25 -4.41 -4.32
N ALA A 65 -1.37 -4.75 -3.04
CA ALA A 65 -2.45 -4.26 -2.19
C ALA A 65 -2.38 -2.74 -1.98
N GLY A 66 -1.17 -2.19 -1.78
CA GLY A 66 -0.96 -0.76 -1.63
C GLY A 66 -1.27 0.02 -2.91
N GLN A 67 -0.86 -0.49 -4.07
CA GLN A 67 -1.17 0.10 -5.38
C GLN A 67 -2.68 0.10 -5.63
N ALA A 68 -3.36 -1.03 -5.42
CA ALA A 68 -4.81 -1.13 -5.57
C ALA A 68 -5.56 -0.17 -4.63
N ALA A 69 -5.10 -0.01 -3.39
CA ALA A 69 -5.69 0.96 -2.46
C ALA A 69 -5.50 2.41 -2.94
N ILE A 70 -4.33 2.75 -3.51
CA ILE A 70 -4.08 4.07 -4.09
C ILE A 70 -4.96 4.31 -5.33
N ASP A 71 -5.11 3.32 -6.20
CA ASP A 71 -5.96 3.45 -7.39
C ASP A 71 -7.44 3.65 -7.02
N VAL A 72 -7.93 2.96 -5.99
CA VAL A 72 -9.28 3.21 -5.45
C VAL A 72 -9.41 4.62 -4.88
N LEU A 73 -8.37 5.14 -4.22
CA LEU A 73 -8.36 6.50 -3.67
C LEU A 73 -8.37 7.57 -4.77
N LEU A 74 -7.64 7.34 -5.85
CA LEU A 74 -7.56 8.27 -6.99
C LEU A 74 -8.80 8.20 -7.89
N GLY A 75 -9.54 7.09 -7.85
CA GLY A 75 -10.64 6.85 -8.78
C GLY A 75 -10.13 6.54 -10.20
N PRO A 76 -11.06 6.32 -11.14
CA PRO A 76 -10.68 6.16 -12.55
C PRO A 76 -9.93 7.40 -13.02
N PRO A 77 -8.96 7.26 -13.95
CA PRO A 77 -8.42 8.44 -14.63
C PRO A 77 -9.61 9.18 -15.25
N ASN A 78 -9.75 10.46 -14.95
CA ASN A 78 -10.72 11.30 -15.62
C ASN A 78 -10.40 11.24 -17.11
N ASP A 79 -11.21 10.53 -17.90
CA ASP A 79 -11.22 10.68 -19.34
C ASP A 79 -11.79 12.07 -19.62
N ASP A 80 -10.93 13.10 -19.58
CA ASP A 80 -11.17 14.40 -20.21
C ASP A 80 -11.14 14.21 -21.74
N SER A 81 -12.07 13.40 -22.24
CA SER A 81 -12.47 13.30 -23.65
C SER A 81 -13.99 13.38 -23.74
N SER A 82 -14.54 14.42 -23.14
CA SER A 82 -15.82 15.01 -23.52
C SER A 82 -15.62 16.50 -23.78
N ALA A 83 -14.73 16.80 -24.72
CA ALA A 83 -14.66 18.09 -25.39
C ALA A 83 -14.77 17.83 -26.90
N ALA A 84 -16.00 17.73 -27.39
CA ALA A 84 -16.41 18.03 -28.77
C ALA A 84 -17.93 18.06 -28.84
#